data_AF-A0A9N7PLX7-F1
#
_entry.id   AF-A0A9N7PLX7-F1
#
_cell.length_a   1.000
_cell.length_b   1.000
_cell.length_c   1.000
_cell.angle_alpha   90.00
_cell.angle_beta   90.00
_cell.angle_gamma   90.00
#
_symmetry.space_group_name_H-M   'P 1'
#
loop_
_entity.id
_entity.type
_entity.pdbx_description
1 polymer ?
#
loop_
_entity_poly.entity_id
_entity_poly.type
_entity_poly.pdbx_seq_one_letter_code
_entity_poly.pdbx_strand_id
1 'polypeptide(L)'
;MKIGLEESKKLYPNELSGGMKQKINIARALISKSKFLIMDEPFKSIDIKSKIKIINIIKEKIRKEKLTVIFVSHDKEEIDLLGEKIFILDGQPIKIIEEYDNFI
;
A
#
# COMPACT_ATOMS: atom_id res chain seq x y z
N MET A 1 -14.51 6.45 0.29
CA MET A 1 -13.62 5.28 0.27
C MET A 1 -14.12 4.27 1.32
N LYS A 2 -14.41 3.02 0.94
CA LYS A 2 -14.82 1.96 1.90
C LYS A 2 -13.64 1.02 2.17
N ILE A 3 -12.99 1.15 3.32
CA ILE A 3 -11.80 0.37 3.72
C ILE A 3 -12.10 -0.83 4.63
N GLY A 4 -13.38 -1.10 4.94
CA GLY A 4 -13.75 -2.22 5.82
C GLY A 4 -13.52 -1.91 7.30
N LEU A 5 -13.84 -0.69 7.73
CA LEU A 5 -13.74 -0.21 9.13
C LEU A 5 -15.06 0.42 9.61
N GLU A 6 -16.16 0.11 8.95
CA GLU A 6 -17.48 0.71 9.20
C GLU A 6 -17.97 0.47 10.63
N GLU A 7 -17.65 -0.70 11.21
CA GLU A 7 -18.02 -1.09 12.58
C GLU A 7 -17.08 -0.50 13.65
N SER A 8 -15.89 -0.05 13.26
CA SER A 8 -14.85 0.44 14.18
C SER A 8 -14.83 1.97 14.33
N LYS A 9 -15.84 2.68 13.81
CA LYS A 9 -15.87 4.15 13.77
C LYS A 9 -15.80 4.85 15.14
N LYS A 10 -16.24 4.16 16.20
CA LYS A 10 -16.29 4.70 17.56
C LYS A 10 -15.08 4.30 18.41
N LEU A 11 -14.20 3.45 17.89
CA LEU A 11 -13.04 2.95 18.61
C LEU A 11 -11.91 4.01 18.60
N TYR A 12 -11.25 4.16 19.75
CA TYR A 12 -10.05 4.97 19.89
C TYR A 12 -8.83 4.25 19.30
N PRO A 13 -7.77 4.98 18.92
CA PRO A 13 -6.58 4.38 18.31
C PRO A 13 -5.97 3.22 19.09
N ASN A 14 -6.00 3.25 20.43
CA ASN A 14 -5.51 2.19 21.29
C ASN A 14 -6.38 0.92 21.27
N GLU A 15 -7.64 1.01 20.87
CA GLU A 15 -8.59 -0.12 20.80
C GLU A 15 -8.55 -0.85 19.45
N LEU A 16 -7.81 -0.32 18.48
CA LEU A 16 -7.70 -0.87 17.13
C LEU A 16 -6.61 -1.95 17.04
N SER A 17 -6.90 -3.02 16.31
CA SER A 17 -5.88 -4.01 15.92
C SER A 17 -4.81 -3.37 15.02
N GLY A 18 -3.64 -4.01 14.90
CA GLY A 18 -2.56 -3.53 14.02
C GLY A 18 -3.03 -3.35 12.57
N GLY A 19 -3.77 -4.33 12.03
CA GLY A 19 -4.35 -4.24 10.69
C GLY A 19 -5.37 -3.11 10.54
N MET A 20 -6.21 -2.85 11.57
CA MET A 20 -7.13 -1.71 11.55
C MET A 20 -6.38 -0.38 11.54
N LYS A 21 -5.32 -0.23 12.35
CA LYS A 21 -4.46 0.95 12.35
C LYS A 21 -3.82 1.19 10.97
N GLN A 22 -3.31 0.13 10.33
CA GLN A 22 -2.75 0.23 8.98
C GLN A 22 -3.79 0.67 7.95
N LYS A 23 -4.99 0.06 7.97
CA LYS A 23 -6.11 0.48 7.11
C LYS A 23 -6.43 1.98 7.28
N ILE A 24 -6.45 2.49 8.51
CA ILE A 24 -6.64 3.92 8.78
C ILE A 24 -5.50 4.76 8.21
N ASN A 25 -4.24 4.36 8.44
CA ASN A 25 -3.08 5.10 7.95
C ASN A 25 -3.07 5.22 6.42
N ILE A 26 -3.34 4.13 5.71
CA ILE A 26 -3.46 4.13 4.23
C ILE A 26 -4.61 5.04 3.80
N ALA A 27 -5.77 4.94 4.45
CA ALA A 27 -6.92 5.77 4.11
C ALA A 27 -6.64 7.27 4.33
N ARG A 28 -5.96 7.63 5.42
CA ARG A 28 -5.51 9.00 5.70
C ARG A 28 -4.61 9.52 4.59
N ALA A 29 -3.67 8.70 4.12
CA ALA A 29 -2.77 9.08 3.02
C ALA A 29 -3.55 9.28 1.71
N LEU A 30 -4.51 8.41 1.40
CA LEU A 30 -5.30 8.44 0.16
C LEU A 30 -6.40 9.51 0.12
N ILE A 31 -6.81 10.05 1.27
CA ILE A 31 -7.72 11.20 1.34
C ILE A 31 -6.99 12.49 0.94
N SER A 32 -5.68 12.56 1.13
CA SER A 32 -4.89 13.70 0.66
C SER A 32 -4.96 13.77 -0.88
N LYS A 33 -5.12 14.97 -1.44
CA LYS A 33 -5.05 15.19 -2.90
C LYS A 33 -3.59 15.25 -3.39
N SER A 34 -2.72 14.44 -2.80
CA SER A 34 -1.31 14.39 -3.20
C SER A 34 -1.18 13.77 -4.59
N LYS A 35 -0.22 14.26 -5.38
CA LYS A 35 0.19 13.62 -6.63
C LYS A 35 1.19 12.48 -6.41
N PHE A 36 1.69 12.34 -5.18
CA PHE A 36 2.75 11.39 -4.83
C PHE A 36 2.44 10.70 -3.49
N LEU A 37 2.58 9.39 -3.45
CA LEU A 37 2.38 8.58 -2.25
C LEU A 37 3.58 7.66 -2.03
N ILE A 38 4.21 7.76 -0.86
CA ILE A 38 5.27 6.86 -0.41
C ILE A 38 4.71 5.99 0.70
N MET A 39 4.98 4.69 0.64
CA MET A 39 4.55 3.73 1.65
C MET A 39 5.67 2.77 2.01
N ASP A 40 5.95 2.65 3.31
CA ASP A 40 6.89 1.65 3.84
C ASP A 40 6.09 0.51 4.47
N GLU A 41 6.19 -0.68 3.89
CA GLU A 41 5.48 -1.89 4.34
C GLU A 41 3.97 -1.68 4.60
N PRO A 42 3.21 -1.06 3.66
CA PRO A 42 1.87 -0.55 3.95
C PRO A 42 0.86 -1.63 4.34
N PHE A 43 1.00 -2.83 3.80
CA PHE A 43 -0.02 -3.87 3.91
C PHE A 43 0.29 -4.91 4.98
N LYS A 44 1.36 -4.71 5.74
CA LYS A 44 1.73 -5.56 6.86
C LYS A 44 0.57 -5.67 7.85
N SER A 45 0.26 -6.89 8.28
CA SER A 45 -0.83 -7.19 9.22
C SER A 45 -2.25 -6.91 8.71
N ILE A 46 -2.45 -6.69 7.41
CA ILE A 46 -3.78 -6.61 6.78
C ILE A 46 -4.16 -7.98 6.19
N ASP A 47 -5.42 -8.39 6.38
CA ASP A 47 -5.96 -9.62 5.78
C ASP A 47 -5.98 -9.55 4.24
N ILE A 48 -5.78 -10.70 3.57
CA ILE A 48 -5.66 -10.78 2.10
C ILE A 48 -6.83 -10.14 1.35
N LYS A 49 -8.08 -10.34 1.82
CA LYS A 49 -9.28 -9.78 1.18
C LYS A 49 -9.26 -8.25 1.23
N SER A 50 -8.90 -7.68 2.37
CA SER A 50 -8.80 -6.22 2.53
C SER A 50 -7.59 -5.64 1.79
N LYS A 51 -6.46 -6.36 1.74
CA LYS A 51 -5.27 -5.99 0.98
C LYS A 51 -5.61 -5.78 -0.50
N ILE A 52 -6.23 -6.77 -1.15
CA ILE A 52 -6.69 -6.71 -2.55
C ILE A 52 -7.60 -5.50 -2.78
N LYS A 53 -8.57 -5.27 -1.88
CA LYS A 53 -9.49 -4.13 -1.98
C LYS A 53 -8.76 -2.79 -1.94
N ILE A 54 -7.79 -2.64 -1.05
CA ILE A 54 -7.00 -1.41 -0.92
C ILE A 54 -6.14 -1.19 -2.16
N ILE A 55 -5.45 -2.22 -2.64
CA ILE A 55 -4.63 -2.17 -3.86
C ILE A 55 -5.47 -1.71 -5.06
N ASN A 56 -6.69 -2.24 -5.22
CA ASN A 56 -7.59 -1.81 -6.30
C ASN A 56 -7.96 -0.33 -6.21
N ILE A 57 -8.18 0.19 -5.00
CA ILE A 57 -8.43 1.63 -4.79
C ILE A 57 -7.21 2.46 -5.19
N ILE A 58 -6.01 2.01 -4.84
CA ILE A 58 -4.76 2.70 -5.21
C ILE A 58 -4.60 2.69 -6.74
N LYS A 59 -4.79 1.54 -7.40
CA LYS A 59 -4.75 1.43 -8.87
C LYS A 59 -5.76 2.36 -9.56
N GLU A 60 -6.97 2.46 -9.03
CA GLU A 60 -7.96 3.40 -9.57
C GLU A 60 -7.48 4.85 -9.46
N LYS A 61 -6.86 5.23 -8.34
CA LYS A 61 -6.30 6.58 -8.15
C LYS A 61 -5.11 6.86 -9.06
N ILE A 62 -4.21 5.89 -9.25
CA ILE A 62 -3.11 5.99 -10.23
C ILE A 62 -3.69 6.33 -11.62
N ARG A 63 -4.69 5.56 -12.07
CA ARG A 63 -5.31 5.74 -13.39
C ARG A 63 -6.12 7.03 -13.54
N LYS A 64 -6.95 7.38 -12.56
CA LYS A 64 -7.90 8.51 -12.65
C LYS A 64 -7.28 9.85 -12.24
N GLU A 65 -6.41 9.84 -11.24
CA GLU A 65 -5.87 11.05 -10.60
C GLU A 65 -4.39 11.28 -10.93
N LYS A 66 -3.76 10.41 -11.73
CA LYS A 66 -2.32 10.44 -12.04
C LYS A 66 -1.46 10.44 -10.76
N LEU A 67 -1.89 9.66 -9.77
CA LEU A 67 -1.13 9.44 -8.55
C LEU A 67 0.12 8.62 -8.88
N THR A 68 1.29 9.09 -8.48
CA THR A 68 2.53 8.29 -8.48
C THR A 68 2.70 7.63 -7.12
N VAL A 69 3.03 6.34 -7.12
CA VAL A 69 3.21 5.55 -5.89
C VAL A 69 4.61 4.95 -5.86
N ILE A 70 5.31 5.10 -4.75
CA ILE A 70 6.50 4.31 -4.41
C ILE A 70 6.16 3.54 -3.14
N PHE A 71 6.41 2.24 -3.14
CA PHE A 71 6.28 1.44 -1.93
C PHE A 71 7.43 0.46 -1.76
N VAL A 72 7.71 0.15 -0.49
CA VAL A 72 8.67 -0.87 -0.09
C VAL A 72 7.91 -2.07 0.45
N SER A 73 8.26 -3.26 0.00
CA SER A 73 7.70 -4.52 0.51
C SER A 73 8.68 -5.66 0.32
N HIS A 74 8.60 -6.66 1.19
CA HIS A 74 9.22 -7.97 1.04
C HIS A 74 8.22 -9.05 0.62
N ASP A 75 6.94 -8.71 0.46
CA ASP A 75 5.87 -9.62 0.07
C ASP A 75 5.70 -9.61 -1.46
N LYS A 76 5.98 -10.76 -2.10
CA LYS A 76 5.88 -10.91 -3.56
C LYS A 76 4.46 -10.69 -4.08
N GLU A 77 3.42 -11.10 -3.34
CA GLU A 77 2.04 -10.91 -3.80
C GLU A 77 1.70 -9.41 -3.87
N GLU A 78 2.19 -8.60 -2.94
CA GLU A 78 2.01 -7.14 -2.97
C GLU A 78 2.73 -6.50 -4.13
N ILE A 79 3.97 -6.94 -4.38
CA ILE A 79 4.81 -6.48 -5.48
C ILE A 79 4.13 -6.78 -6.81
N ASP A 80 3.69 -8.02 -7.02
CA ASP A 80 3.03 -8.46 -8.25
C ASP A 80 1.68 -7.77 -8.47
N LEU A 81 0.94 -7.52 -7.38
CA LEU A 81 -0.38 -6.91 -7.47
C LEU A 81 -0.35 -5.40 -7.65
N LEU A 82 0.69 -4.66 -7.24
CA LEU A 82 0.69 -3.18 -7.31
C LEU A 82 1.88 -2.59 -8.06
N GLY A 83 3.05 -3.22 -8.02
CA GLY A 83 4.26 -2.71 -8.65
C GLY A 83 4.18 -2.79 -10.16
N GLU A 84 4.41 -1.66 -10.84
CA GLU A 84 4.59 -1.62 -12.31
C GLU A 84 6.07 -1.67 -12.69
N LYS A 85 6.94 -1.07 -11.86
CA LYS A 85 8.38 -1.08 -12.01
C LYS A 85 9.03 -1.51 -10.70
N ILE A 86 9.86 -2.53 -10.75
CA ILE A 86 10.38 -3.23 -9.57
C ILE A 86 11.90 -3.07 -9.52
N PHE A 87 12.39 -2.71 -8.34
CA PHE A 87 13.80 -2.62 -8.03
C PHE A 87 14.10 -3.57 -6.87
N ILE A 88 14.94 -4.57 -7.11
CA ILE A 88 15.40 -5.47 -6.06
C ILE A 88 16.67 -4.88 -5.44
N LEU A 89 16.63 -4.69 -4.12
CA LEU A 89 17.70 -4.07 -3.35
C LEU A 89 18.38 -5.11 -2.46
N ASP A 90 19.72 -5.14 -2.45
CA ASP A 90 20.49 -6.00 -1.55
C ASP A 90 21.89 -5.41 -1.25
N GLY A 91 22.54 -5.90 -0.21
CA GLY A 91 23.93 -5.60 0.17
C GLY A 91 24.11 -4.45 1.18
N GLN A 92 25.35 -4.30 1.64
CA GLN A 92 25.79 -3.19 2.50
C GLN A 92 27.12 -2.63 1.95
N PRO A 93 27.14 -1.40 1.39
CA PRO A 93 26.00 -0.49 1.18
C PRO A 93 24.95 -1.06 0.21
N ILE A 94 23.70 -0.60 0.35
CA ILE A 94 22.55 -1.05 -0.47
C ILE A 94 22.83 -0.76 -1.95
N LYS A 95 22.55 -1.74 -2.80
CA LYS A 95 22.63 -1.65 -4.27
C LYS A 95 21.35 -2.18 -4.90
N ILE A 96 21.03 -1.66 -6.09
CA ILE A 96 20.05 -2.29 -6.96
C ILE A 96 20.74 -3.49 -7.60
N ILE A 97 20.24 -4.69 -7.32
CA ILE A 97 20.75 -5.93 -7.89
C ILE A 97 19.92 -6.41 -9.09
N GLU A 98 18.68 -5.95 -9.20
CA GLU A 98 17.79 -6.27 -10.32
C GLU A 98 16.79 -5.13 -10.54
N GLU A 99 16.42 -4.91 -11.80
CA GLU A 99 15.39 -3.98 -12.22
C GLU A 99 14.57 -4.63 -13.33
N TYR A 100 13.25 -4.65 -13.18
CA TYR A 100 12.35 -5.13 -14.21
C TYR A 100 10.99 -4.44 -14.14
N ASP A 101 10.31 -4.40 -15.28
CA ASP A 101 8.93 -3.95 -15.37
C ASP A 101 7.99 -5.15 -15.15
N ASN A 102 6.93 -4.93 -14.40
CA ASN A 102 5.87 -5.91 -14.18
C ASN A 102 4.75 -5.68 -15.20
N PHE A 103 4.57 -6.63 -16.12
CA PHE A 103 3.59 -6.52 -17.20
C PHE A 103 2.24 -7.20 -16.89
N ILE A 104 1.92 -7.44 -15.62
CA ILE A 104 0.63 -8.01 -15.18
C ILE A 104 -0.52 -7.01 -15.39
#